data_AF-A0AAN8E623-F1
#
_entry.id   AF-A0AAN8E623-F1
#
_cell.length_a   1.000
_cell.length_b   1.000
_cell.length_c   1.000
_cell.angle_alpha   90.00
_cell.angle_beta   90.00
_cell.angle_gamma   90.00
#
_symmetry.space_group_name_H-M   'P 1'
#
loop_
_entity.id
_entity.type
_entity.pdbx_description
1 polymer ?
#
loop_
_entity_poly.entity_id
_entity_poly.type
_entity_poly.pdbx_seq_one_letter_code
_entity_poly.pdbx_strand_id
1 'polypeptide(L)'
;MCTGWGEERCTSISGGRRGRGVVLHPWLCVSLLFSALWGQVSPQCPASCQCAWDTATVQCSDAGLRDIPEGIPPETVSLHLERNYIRSIPETAFRDLLHLRDLYLSHNRIDSLASGALRHLGPELRLLDLSHNQLRQASREEFGSTRAKTRLFHNPWHCDCTLQELMETLNLEPETVNGIMCESSVRGMGEGSRWEDPGSQGEHAGQSLVKLLDSGVNFCSLQRKTTDVAMLVTMFVWFFMVIVYVVYYVRQNQAEARRHLEYLKSLPSPRKTPTETDTLSTGF
;
A
#
# COMPACT_ATOMS: atom_id res chain seq x y z
N MET A 1 -33.36 49.76 -56.98
CA MET A 1 -34.19 50.93 -57.29
C MET A 1 -33.29 52.00 -57.90
N CYS A 2 -33.22 52.03 -59.23
CA CYS A 2 -32.80 53.19 -60.01
C CYS A 2 -33.99 53.52 -60.92
N THR A 3 -34.38 54.78 -60.91
CA THR A 3 -35.48 55.38 -61.67
C THR A 3 -34.97 55.95 -63.00
N GLY A 4 -35.78 55.76 -64.07
CA GLY A 4 -35.87 56.39 -65.40
C GLY A 4 -34.85 57.42 -65.93
N TRP A 5 -34.64 57.63 -67.24
CA TRP A 5 -35.33 57.34 -68.51
C TRP A 5 -34.29 57.48 -69.66
N GLY A 6 -34.49 56.79 -70.80
CA GLY A 6 -33.75 57.04 -72.05
C GLY A 6 -33.69 55.82 -72.99
N GLU A 7 -34.46 55.86 -74.07
CA GLU A 7 -34.70 54.85 -75.10
C GLU A 7 -33.49 54.16 -75.77
N GLU A 8 -33.67 52.85 -75.98
CA GLU A 8 -33.47 52.07 -77.22
C GLU A 8 -32.10 52.04 -77.95
N ARG A 9 -31.38 50.91 -77.80
CA ARG A 9 -31.21 49.94 -78.92
C ARG A 9 -30.65 48.59 -78.44
N CYS A 10 -31.44 47.53 -78.61
CA CYS A 10 -30.95 46.15 -78.70
C CYS A 10 -30.72 45.80 -80.18
N THR A 11 -29.57 45.18 -80.49
CA THR A 11 -29.33 44.04 -81.41
C THR A 11 -27.81 43.85 -81.55
N SER A 12 -27.24 42.82 -80.92
CA SER A 12 -26.86 41.51 -81.51
C SER A 12 -25.48 41.52 -82.19
N ILE A 13 -24.55 40.68 -81.70
CA ILE A 13 -23.93 39.58 -82.47
C ILE A 13 -22.82 38.89 -81.65
N SER A 14 -23.03 37.58 -81.47
CA SER A 14 -22.13 36.46 -81.19
C SER A 14 -20.68 36.68 -80.71
N GLY A 15 -20.33 35.99 -79.61
CA GLY A 15 -18.94 35.70 -79.27
C GLY A 15 -18.84 34.78 -78.06
N GLY A 16 -18.96 33.47 -78.26
CA GLY A 16 -18.87 32.48 -77.19
C GLY A 16 -17.55 32.52 -76.43
N ARG A 17 -17.60 32.47 -75.09
CA ARG A 17 -16.45 32.10 -74.25
C ARG A 17 -16.91 31.24 -73.07
N ARG A 18 -16.48 29.97 -73.18
CA ARG A 18 -16.13 28.97 -72.16
C ARG A 18 -16.50 29.30 -70.71
N GLY A 19 -17.22 28.36 -70.08
CA GLY A 19 -17.47 28.31 -68.65
C GLY A 19 -16.18 28.50 -67.84
N ARG A 20 -16.25 29.40 -66.86
CA ARG A 20 -15.22 29.56 -65.83
C ARG A 20 -15.28 28.35 -64.91
N GLY A 21 -14.46 27.34 -65.20
CA GLY A 21 -14.06 26.37 -64.19
C GLY A 21 -13.36 27.13 -63.06
N VAL A 22 -13.80 26.92 -61.83
CA VAL A 22 -13.12 27.39 -60.63
C VAL A 22 -11.77 26.68 -60.59
N VAL A 23 -10.69 27.41 -60.92
CA VAL A 23 -9.33 26.88 -60.81
C VAL A 23 -8.97 26.90 -59.32
N LEU A 24 -9.20 25.79 -58.65
CA LEU A 24 -8.73 25.57 -57.28
C LEU A 24 -7.20 25.51 -57.34
N HIS A 25 -6.52 26.58 -56.92
CA HIS A 25 -5.07 26.65 -56.97
C HIS A 25 -4.45 25.50 -56.15
N PRO A 26 -3.48 24.74 -56.71
CA PRO A 26 -2.83 23.60 -56.03
C PRO A 26 -2.20 23.95 -54.67
N TRP A 27 -1.96 25.24 -54.44
CA TRP A 27 -1.33 25.80 -53.26
C TRP A 27 -2.24 25.71 -52.02
N LEU A 28 -3.57 25.71 -52.20
CA LEU A 28 -4.56 25.55 -51.11
C LEU A 28 -4.57 24.13 -50.55
N CYS A 29 -4.34 23.11 -51.39
CA CYS A 29 -4.21 21.71 -50.95
C CYS A 29 -2.88 21.46 -50.23
N VAL A 30 -1.79 22.12 -50.66
CA VAL A 30 -0.47 21.99 -50.02
C VAL A 30 -0.47 22.63 -48.63
N SER A 31 -1.12 23.78 -48.42
CA SER A 31 -1.26 24.39 -47.10
C SER A 31 -2.09 23.55 -46.12
N LEU A 32 -3.15 22.89 -46.62
CA LEU A 32 -3.99 22.01 -45.80
C LEU A 32 -3.27 20.70 -45.42
N LEU A 33 -2.46 20.15 -46.32
CA LEU A 33 -1.59 19.00 -46.04
C LEU A 33 -0.45 19.34 -45.06
N PHE A 34 0.08 20.57 -45.12
CA PHE A 34 1.11 21.03 -44.18
C PHE A 34 0.55 21.23 -42.76
N SER A 35 -0.68 21.75 -42.63
CA SER A 35 -1.37 21.80 -41.33
C SER A 35 -1.78 20.42 -40.79
N ALA A 36 -1.99 19.43 -41.67
CA ALA A 36 -2.30 18.05 -41.27
C ALA A 36 -1.05 17.25 -40.86
N LEU A 37 0.13 17.61 -41.37
CA LEU A 37 1.43 17.02 -40.99
C LEU A 37 2.10 17.74 -39.80
N TRP A 38 1.63 18.95 -39.46
CA TRP A 38 1.87 19.59 -38.17
C TRP A 38 0.61 19.58 -37.32
N GLY A 39 0.09 18.38 -37.06
CA GLY A 39 -0.55 18.15 -35.78
C GLY A 39 0.51 18.44 -34.72
N GLN A 40 0.51 19.66 -34.19
CA GLN A 40 1.29 20.02 -33.01
C GLN A 40 0.92 18.99 -31.94
N VAL A 41 1.81 18.02 -31.68
CA VAL A 41 1.79 17.24 -30.45
C VAL A 41 2.12 18.24 -29.36
N SER A 42 1.09 18.98 -28.94
CA SER A 42 1.17 19.85 -27.78
C SER A 42 1.41 18.92 -26.59
N PRO A 43 2.32 19.27 -25.67
CA PRO A 43 2.41 18.56 -24.39
C PRO A 43 1.01 18.61 -23.78
N GLN A 44 0.33 17.46 -23.81
CA GLN A 44 -1.08 17.40 -23.45
C GLN A 44 -1.17 17.65 -21.96
N CYS A 45 -1.64 18.84 -21.60
CA CYS A 45 -2.05 19.13 -20.24
C CYS A 45 -3.41 18.44 -20.02
N PRO A 46 -3.64 17.77 -18.88
CA PRO A 46 -4.95 17.21 -18.55
C PRO A 46 -6.04 18.29 -18.63
N ALA A 47 -7.21 17.97 -19.19
CA ALA A 47 -8.28 18.96 -19.43
C ALA A 47 -8.78 19.66 -18.16
N SER A 48 -8.63 19.01 -17.01
CA SER A 48 -9.03 19.53 -15.70
C SER A 48 -7.91 20.31 -14.99
N CYS A 49 -6.77 20.50 -15.64
CA CYS A 49 -5.56 21.09 -15.05
C CYS A 49 -5.02 22.24 -15.89
N GLN A 50 -4.25 23.11 -15.26
CA GLN A 50 -3.51 24.20 -15.89
C GLN A 50 -2.01 23.92 -15.78
N CYS A 51 -1.33 23.85 -16.91
CA CYS A 51 0.11 23.56 -16.96
C CYS A 51 0.88 24.83 -17.30
N ALA A 52 1.81 25.21 -16.43
CA ALA A 52 2.76 26.29 -16.63
C ALA A 52 4.11 25.68 -17.04
N TRP A 53 4.38 25.66 -18.34
CA TRP A 53 5.58 24.99 -18.90
C TRP A 53 6.90 25.70 -18.57
N ASP A 54 6.85 27.00 -18.29
CA ASP A 54 8.00 27.83 -17.90
C ASP A 54 8.55 27.46 -16.52
N THR A 55 7.65 27.13 -15.59
CA THR A 55 7.98 26.69 -14.23
C THR A 55 7.84 25.18 -14.03
N ALA A 56 7.42 24.46 -15.07
CA ALA A 56 7.05 23.05 -15.01
C ALA A 56 6.07 22.73 -13.87
N THR A 57 5.09 23.62 -13.66
CA THR A 57 4.07 23.48 -12.60
C THR A 57 2.76 23.01 -13.20
N VAL A 58 2.11 22.03 -12.57
CA VAL A 58 0.79 21.52 -12.97
C VAL A 58 -0.20 21.79 -11.85
N GLN A 59 -1.17 22.66 -12.12
CA GLN A 59 -2.22 23.08 -11.19
C GLN A 59 -3.53 22.35 -11.49
N CYS A 60 -3.92 21.44 -10.61
CA CYS A 60 -5.15 20.65 -10.69
C CYS A 60 -6.05 20.80 -9.45
N SER A 61 -5.82 21.84 -8.66
CA SER A 61 -6.50 22.03 -7.37
C SER A 61 -7.97 22.40 -7.56
N ASP A 62 -8.84 21.88 -6.69
CA ASP A 62 -10.30 22.12 -6.72
C ASP A 62 -10.97 21.80 -8.08
N ALA A 63 -10.42 20.81 -8.80
CA ALA A 63 -10.92 20.38 -10.10
C ALA A 63 -11.96 19.25 -10.02
N GLY A 64 -12.35 18.85 -8.80
CA GLY A 64 -13.31 17.78 -8.55
C GLY A 64 -12.81 16.38 -8.92
N LEU A 65 -11.49 16.18 -8.97
CA LEU A 65 -10.86 14.93 -9.38
C LEU A 65 -11.12 13.81 -8.36
N ARG A 66 -11.43 12.61 -8.84
CA ARG A 66 -11.59 11.41 -8.00
C ARG A 66 -10.38 10.48 -8.04
N ASP A 67 -9.57 10.65 -9.08
CA ASP A 67 -8.38 9.87 -9.37
C ASP A 67 -7.31 10.83 -9.89
N ILE A 68 -6.05 10.41 -9.82
CA ILE A 68 -4.93 11.18 -10.34
C ILE A 68 -5.00 11.14 -11.88
N PRO A 69 -5.02 12.29 -12.58
CA PRO A 69 -5.21 12.33 -14.03
C PRO A 69 -4.02 11.71 -14.76
N GLU A 70 -4.32 10.95 -15.82
CA GLU A 70 -3.29 10.46 -16.74
C GLU A 70 -2.80 11.58 -17.66
N GLY A 71 -1.57 11.46 -18.17
CA GLY A 71 -0.99 12.44 -19.10
C GLY A 71 -0.41 13.68 -18.43
N ILE A 72 -0.07 13.63 -17.14
CA ILE A 72 0.74 14.68 -16.51
C ILE A 72 2.11 14.70 -17.19
N PRO A 73 2.61 15.87 -17.64
CA PRO A 73 3.92 15.96 -18.31
C PRO A 73 5.06 15.40 -17.43
N PRO A 74 5.97 14.59 -17.97
CA PRO A 74 7.05 13.95 -17.19
C PRO A 74 8.07 14.95 -16.63
N GLU A 75 8.19 16.12 -17.24
CA GLU A 75 9.06 17.22 -16.81
C GLU A 75 8.49 18.02 -15.62
N THR A 76 7.31 17.64 -15.10
CA THR A 76 6.65 18.36 -14.00
C THR A 76 7.52 18.36 -12.74
N VAL A 77 7.74 19.56 -12.19
CA VAL A 77 8.52 19.79 -10.98
C VAL A 77 7.62 20.00 -9.76
N SER A 78 6.49 20.70 -9.94
CA SER A 78 5.50 20.93 -8.88
C SER A 78 4.12 20.48 -9.34
N LEU A 79 3.49 19.59 -8.57
CA LEU A 79 2.16 19.05 -8.86
C LEU A 79 1.20 19.39 -7.72
N HIS A 80 0.17 20.18 -8.06
CA HIS A 80 -0.87 20.61 -7.14
C HIS A 80 -2.16 19.86 -7.41
N LEU A 81 -2.53 18.98 -6.49
CA LEU A 81 -3.75 18.17 -6.51
C LEU A 81 -4.60 18.40 -5.26
N GLU A 82 -4.33 19.45 -4.48
CA GLU A 82 -5.08 19.74 -3.26
C GLU A 82 -6.57 20.06 -3.51
N ARG A 83 -7.40 19.82 -2.49
CA ARG A 83 -8.87 20.06 -2.53
C ARG A 83 -9.59 19.29 -3.63
N ASN A 84 -9.21 18.04 -3.85
CA ASN A 84 -9.93 17.13 -4.73
C ASN A 84 -10.63 16.02 -3.92
N TYR A 85 -11.17 15.01 -4.59
CA TYR A 85 -11.88 13.88 -4.01
C TYR A 85 -11.13 12.55 -4.20
N ILE A 86 -9.80 12.60 -4.32
CA ILE A 86 -8.95 11.44 -4.57
C ILE A 86 -9.02 10.50 -3.36
N ARG A 87 -9.28 9.21 -3.60
CA ARG A 87 -9.46 8.20 -2.54
C ARG A 87 -8.26 7.29 -2.32
N SER A 88 -7.54 6.94 -3.38
CA SER A 88 -6.38 6.07 -3.27
C SER A 88 -5.31 6.48 -4.27
N ILE A 89 -4.07 6.12 -3.97
CA ILE A 89 -2.92 6.38 -4.84
C ILE A 89 -2.39 5.04 -5.36
N PRO A 90 -2.58 4.71 -6.65
CA PRO A 90 -2.06 3.49 -7.24
C PRO A 90 -0.54 3.56 -7.45
N GLU A 91 0.11 2.40 -7.57
CA GLU A 91 1.58 2.30 -7.75
C GLU A 91 2.08 3.07 -8.99
N THR A 92 1.25 3.10 -10.04
CA THR A 92 1.57 3.68 -11.34
C THR A 92 1.32 5.18 -11.41
N ALA A 93 0.68 5.80 -10.40
CA ALA A 93 0.23 7.20 -10.48
C ALA A 93 1.35 8.20 -10.77
N PHE A 94 2.54 7.95 -10.23
CA PHE A 94 3.69 8.85 -10.29
C PHE A 94 4.90 8.25 -11.00
N ARG A 95 4.70 7.17 -11.75
CA ARG A 95 5.78 6.41 -12.37
C ARG A 95 6.62 7.24 -13.35
N ASP A 96 5.97 8.13 -14.08
CA ASP A 96 6.59 8.92 -15.15
C ASP A 96 7.10 10.30 -14.67
N LEU A 97 6.87 10.66 -13.40
CA LEU A 97 7.19 11.97 -12.82
C LEU A 97 8.54 11.97 -12.08
N LEU A 98 9.61 11.66 -12.80
CA LEU A 98 10.95 11.47 -12.20
C LEU A 98 11.60 12.77 -11.68
N HIS A 99 11.13 13.92 -12.16
CA HIS A 99 11.65 15.25 -11.82
C HIS A 99 10.82 15.98 -10.76
N LEU A 100 9.79 15.32 -10.22
CA LEU A 100 8.87 15.92 -9.27
C LEU A 100 9.58 16.22 -7.94
N ARG A 101 9.47 17.46 -7.49
CA ARG A 101 10.05 17.97 -6.25
C ARG A 101 9.00 18.23 -5.19
N ASP A 102 7.88 18.82 -5.59
CA ASP A 102 6.83 19.24 -4.68
C ASP A 102 5.50 18.59 -5.10
N LEU A 103 4.93 17.80 -4.20
CA LEU A 103 3.66 17.10 -4.42
C LEU A 103 2.66 17.48 -3.35
N TYR A 104 1.59 18.17 -3.75
CA TYR A 104 0.51 18.60 -2.87
C TYR A 104 -0.74 17.77 -3.11
N LEU A 105 -1.14 16.99 -2.12
CA LEU A 105 -2.33 16.12 -2.12
C LEU A 105 -3.23 16.41 -0.91
N SER A 106 -3.06 17.58 -0.28
CA SER A 106 -3.81 17.93 0.92
C SER A 106 -5.30 18.13 0.65
N HIS A 107 -6.13 17.97 1.68
CA HIS A 107 -7.59 18.11 1.56
C HIS A 107 -8.21 17.21 0.48
N ASN A 108 -7.74 15.96 0.38
CA ASN A 108 -8.36 14.92 -0.41
C ASN A 108 -9.11 13.93 0.50
N ARG A 109 -9.46 12.76 -0.01
CA ARG A 109 -10.11 11.68 0.75
C ARG A 109 -9.28 10.41 0.74
N ILE A 110 -7.95 10.56 0.70
CA ILE A 110 -7.04 9.44 0.52
C ILE A 110 -7.07 8.56 1.76
N ASP A 111 -7.48 7.31 1.61
CA ASP A 111 -7.58 6.32 2.70
C ASP A 111 -6.51 5.23 2.61
N SER A 112 -5.91 5.03 1.43
CA SER A 112 -4.97 3.95 1.15
C SER A 112 -3.95 4.34 0.07
N LEU A 113 -2.72 3.88 0.23
CA LEU A 113 -1.66 3.98 -0.78
C LEU A 113 -1.28 2.57 -1.23
N ALA A 114 -0.97 2.40 -2.51
CA ALA A 114 -0.40 1.14 -2.98
C ALA A 114 1.06 1.01 -2.53
N SER A 115 1.50 -0.22 -2.23
CA SER A 115 2.92 -0.51 -1.97
C SER A 115 3.79 0.00 -3.11
N GLY A 116 4.80 0.79 -2.79
CA GLY A 116 5.71 1.38 -3.79
C GLY A 116 5.13 2.55 -4.61
N ALA A 117 3.95 3.09 -4.28
CA ALA A 117 3.37 4.24 -4.98
C ALA A 117 4.31 5.45 -5.02
N LEU A 118 5.08 5.68 -3.95
CA LEU A 118 6.02 6.79 -3.86
C LEU A 118 7.47 6.39 -4.19
N ARG A 119 7.75 5.12 -4.51
CA ARG A 119 9.14 4.67 -4.75
C ARG A 119 9.79 5.37 -5.94
N HIS A 120 8.99 5.69 -6.96
CA HIS A 120 9.46 6.30 -8.20
C HIS A 120 9.80 7.78 -8.06
N LEU A 121 9.25 8.44 -7.04
CA LEU A 121 9.50 9.86 -6.72
C LEU A 121 10.81 10.08 -5.92
N GLY A 122 11.46 9.00 -5.47
CA GLY A 122 12.44 9.00 -4.38
C GLY A 122 13.71 9.88 -4.47
N PRO A 123 14.32 10.19 -5.64
CA PRO A 123 15.59 10.92 -5.64
C PRO A 123 15.46 12.46 -5.58
N GLU A 124 14.46 13.05 -6.23
CA GLU A 124 14.31 14.52 -6.35
C GLU A 124 13.22 15.11 -5.45
N LEU A 125 12.31 14.28 -4.91
CA LEU A 125 11.20 14.75 -4.11
C LEU A 125 11.69 15.44 -2.83
N ARG A 126 11.26 16.69 -2.63
CA ARG A 126 11.61 17.56 -1.51
C ARG A 126 10.46 17.70 -0.53
N LEU A 127 9.23 17.73 -1.03
CA LEU A 127 8.04 17.94 -0.21
C LEU A 127 6.89 17.04 -0.67
N LEU A 128 6.28 16.36 0.29
CA LEU A 128 5.09 15.55 0.12
C LEU A 128 4.04 15.98 1.14
N ASP A 129 2.93 16.54 0.65
CA ASP A 129 1.83 16.97 1.49
C ASP A 129 0.62 16.04 1.36
N LEU A 130 0.42 15.18 2.36
CA LEU A 130 -0.74 14.29 2.49
C LEU A 130 -1.64 14.71 3.67
N SER A 131 -1.51 15.94 4.13
CA SER A 131 -2.31 16.45 5.25
C SER A 131 -3.81 16.53 4.93
N HIS A 132 -4.67 16.52 5.95
CA HIS A 132 -6.12 16.60 5.77
C HIS A 132 -6.67 15.53 4.80
N ASN A 133 -6.28 14.28 5.00
CA ASN A 133 -6.78 13.12 4.27
C ASN A 133 -7.50 12.14 5.22
N GLN A 134 -7.70 10.90 4.79
CA GLN A 134 -8.41 9.86 5.55
C GLN A 134 -7.49 8.66 5.86
N LEU A 135 -6.18 8.89 5.91
CA LEU A 135 -5.20 7.84 6.16
C LEU A 135 -5.31 7.32 7.58
N ARG A 136 -5.54 6.02 7.71
CA ARG A 136 -5.58 5.34 9.02
C ARG A 136 -4.26 4.67 9.34
N GLN A 137 -3.62 4.08 8.36
CA GLN A 137 -2.36 3.36 8.51
C GLN A 137 -1.46 3.69 7.35
N ALA A 138 -0.16 3.59 7.60
CA ALA A 138 0.86 3.80 6.61
C ALA A 138 2.09 2.99 6.99
N SER A 139 2.76 2.45 5.99
CA SER A 139 3.88 1.52 6.12
C SER A 139 5.09 2.04 5.34
N ARG A 140 6.26 1.51 5.69
CA ARG A 140 7.51 1.79 4.97
C ARG A 140 7.42 1.39 3.49
N GLU A 141 6.62 0.40 3.13
CA GLU A 141 6.52 -0.09 1.75
C GLU A 141 5.82 0.91 0.82
N GLU A 142 4.81 1.62 1.32
CA GLU A 142 4.06 2.62 0.56
C GLU A 142 4.89 3.89 0.32
N PHE A 143 5.59 4.35 1.36
CA PHE A 143 6.44 5.55 1.33
C PHE A 143 7.85 5.29 0.80
N GLY A 144 8.28 4.03 0.77
CA GLY A 144 9.61 3.62 0.36
C GLY A 144 10.72 4.26 1.22
N SER A 145 11.84 4.58 0.57
CA SER A 145 12.98 5.27 1.18
C SER A 145 12.99 6.78 0.88
N THR A 146 11.81 7.42 0.86
CA THR A 146 11.71 8.85 0.55
C THR A 146 12.45 9.69 1.59
N ARG A 147 13.21 10.69 1.13
CA ARG A 147 13.90 11.69 1.98
C ARG A 147 13.17 13.03 2.03
N ALA A 148 12.03 13.12 1.32
CA ALA A 148 11.23 14.32 1.22
C ALA A 148 10.66 14.71 2.59
N LYS A 149 10.54 16.02 2.82
CA LYS A 149 9.77 16.57 3.94
C LYS A 149 8.32 16.15 3.79
N THR A 150 7.83 15.34 4.72
CA THR A 150 6.50 14.75 4.62
C THR A 150 5.56 15.35 5.65
N ARG A 151 4.38 15.78 5.22
CA ARG A 151 3.29 16.28 6.07
C ARG A 151 2.16 15.27 6.12
N LEU A 152 1.88 14.78 7.33
CA LEU A 152 0.90 13.71 7.59
C LEU A 152 -0.19 14.11 8.60
N PHE A 153 -0.15 15.35 9.08
CA PHE A 153 -1.06 15.87 10.10
C PHE A 153 -2.52 15.92 9.61
N HIS A 154 -3.49 15.93 10.55
CA HIS A 154 -4.92 15.84 10.25
C HIS A 154 -5.30 14.63 9.39
N ASN A 155 -4.88 13.45 9.81
CA ASN A 155 -5.36 12.17 9.29
C ASN A 155 -5.82 11.30 10.50
N PRO A 156 -6.82 10.43 10.33
CA PRO A 156 -7.36 9.58 11.39
C PRO A 156 -6.43 8.40 11.73
N TRP A 157 -5.21 8.68 12.16
CA TRP A 157 -4.15 7.69 12.36
C TRP A 157 -4.52 6.64 13.42
N HIS A 158 -4.27 5.37 13.09
CA HIS A 158 -4.26 4.25 14.00
C HIS A 158 -2.82 4.04 14.48
N CYS A 159 -2.55 4.37 15.74
CA CYS A 159 -1.23 4.29 16.32
C CYS A 159 -0.90 2.86 16.76
N ASP A 160 0.01 2.24 16.02
CA ASP A 160 0.57 0.91 16.27
C ASP A 160 2.09 0.91 16.02
N CYS A 161 2.70 -0.29 16.05
CA CYS A 161 4.13 -0.43 15.79
C CYS A 161 4.54 -0.06 14.35
N THR A 162 3.67 -0.31 13.37
CA THR A 162 3.99 -0.03 11.96
C THR A 162 4.07 1.47 11.70
N LEU A 163 3.15 2.23 12.29
CA LEU A 163 3.17 3.69 12.22
C LEU A 163 4.37 4.25 12.98
N GLN A 164 4.68 3.72 14.16
CA GLN A 164 5.87 4.15 14.92
C GLN A 164 7.14 3.97 14.09
N GLU A 165 7.34 2.79 13.49
CA GLU A 165 8.51 2.52 12.64
C GLU A 165 8.54 3.46 11.43
N LEU A 166 7.40 3.70 10.77
CA LEU A 166 7.36 4.63 9.65
C LEU A 166 7.84 6.03 10.07
N MET A 167 7.35 6.55 11.19
CA MET A 167 7.65 7.91 11.66
C MET A 167 9.13 8.09 12.06
N GLU A 168 9.80 7.05 12.53
CA GLU A 168 11.25 7.07 12.78
C GLU A 168 12.07 7.19 11.48
N THR A 169 11.46 6.88 10.34
CA THR A 169 12.16 6.72 9.06
C THR A 169 11.86 7.81 8.05
N LEU A 170 10.72 8.47 8.22
CA LEU A 170 10.32 9.63 7.44
C LEU A 170 10.99 10.90 7.95
N ASN A 171 11.30 11.80 7.02
CA ASN A 171 11.72 13.16 7.34
C ASN A 171 10.49 14.04 7.54
N LEU A 172 9.93 14.04 8.75
CA LEU A 172 8.73 14.81 9.08
C LEU A 172 9.06 16.30 9.29
N GLU A 173 8.17 17.18 8.84
CA GLU A 173 8.36 18.62 9.04
C GLU A 173 8.03 19.03 10.50
N PRO A 174 8.98 19.59 11.27
CA PRO A 174 8.88 19.76 12.73
C PRO A 174 7.67 20.61 13.17
N GLU A 175 7.25 21.56 12.34
CA GLU A 175 6.08 22.41 12.61
C GLU A 175 4.77 21.61 12.57
N THR A 176 4.73 20.52 11.79
CA THR A 176 3.52 19.73 11.54
C THR A 176 3.45 18.43 12.35
N VAL A 177 4.59 17.99 12.89
CA VAL A 177 4.73 16.72 13.65
C VAL A 177 3.75 16.63 14.82
N ASN A 178 3.52 17.74 15.53
CA ASN A 178 2.57 17.78 16.65
C ASN A 178 1.10 17.57 16.24
N GLY A 179 0.78 17.79 14.96
CA GLY A 179 -0.56 17.57 14.40
C GLY A 179 -0.83 16.13 13.97
N ILE A 180 0.13 15.22 14.15
CA ILE A 180 -0.06 13.77 13.97
C ILE A 180 -0.68 13.21 15.24
N MET A 181 -2.00 13.18 15.26
CA MET A 181 -2.81 12.71 16.39
C MET A 181 -3.31 11.29 16.15
N CYS A 182 -3.29 10.48 17.19
CA CYS A 182 -3.87 9.13 17.17
C CYS A 182 -5.39 9.23 17.27
N GLU A 183 -6.14 8.80 16.26
CA GLU A 183 -7.61 8.63 16.37
C GLU A 183 -7.94 7.35 17.13
N SER A 184 -7.14 6.30 16.91
CA SER A 184 -7.22 5.04 17.62
C SER A 184 -5.83 4.49 17.86
N SER A 185 -5.68 3.54 18.77
CA SER A 185 -4.41 2.88 19.05
C SER A 185 -4.62 1.39 19.30
N VAL A 186 -3.57 0.59 19.11
CA VAL A 186 -3.60 -0.80 19.57
C VAL A 186 -3.88 -0.81 21.08
N ARG A 187 -4.88 -1.58 21.51
CA ARG A 187 -5.16 -1.77 22.94
C ARG A 187 -3.97 -2.48 23.54
N GLY A 188 -3.34 -1.88 24.55
CA GLY A 188 -2.43 -2.64 25.41
C GLY A 188 -3.20 -3.81 26.02
N MET A 189 -2.64 -5.02 26.00
CA MET A 189 -3.15 -6.13 26.80
C MET A 189 -2.84 -5.83 28.28
N GLY A 190 -3.53 -4.85 28.85
CA GLY A 190 -3.55 -4.59 30.28
C GLY A 190 -4.33 -5.72 30.97
N GLU A 191 -3.73 -6.33 31.98
CA GLU A 191 -4.42 -7.24 32.89
C GLU A 191 -5.73 -6.62 33.39
N GLY A 192 -6.85 -7.29 33.14
CA GLY A 192 -8.08 -7.13 33.93
C GLY A 192 -9.01 -5.95 33.58
N SER A 193 -9.95 -6.18 32.67
CA SER A 193 -11.35 -5.70 32.76
C SER A 193 -12.13 -6.49 31.69
N ARG A 194 -12.96 -7.49 32.03
CA ARG A 194 -14.29 -7.43 32.66
C ARG A 194 -15.15 -6.31 32.05
N TRP A 195 -16.00 -6.73 31.12
CA TRP A 195 -17.04 -6.02 30.36
C TRP A 195 -16.55 -5.23 29.14
N GLU A 196 -16.98 -5.74 27.97
CA GLU A 196 -16.88 -5.09 26.67
C GLU A 196 -17.82 -3.87 26.67
N ASP A 197 -17.26 -2.67 26.81
CA ASP A 197 -17.97 -1.44 26.43
C ASP A 197 -17.76 -1.19 24.92
N PRO A 198 -18.82 -1.21 24.10
CA PRO A 198 -18.75 -0.94 22.67
C PRO A 198 -18.66 0.58 22.46
N GLY A 199 -17.50 1.17 22.75
CA GLY A 199 -17.32 2.61 22.57
C GLY A 199 -16.01 3.22 23.07
N SER A 200 -15.14 2.49 23.77
CA SER A 200 -13.87 3.07 24.20
C SER A 200 -12.92 3.19 23.01
N GLN A 201 -12.82 4.40 22.46
CA GLN A 201 -11.62 4.89 21.76
C GLN A 201 -10.37 4.35 22.50
N GLY A 202 -9.37 3.88 21.75
CA GLY A 202 -8.15 3.30 22.33
C GLY A 202 -7.54 4.24 23.38
N GLU A 203 -6.80 3.68 24.33
CA GLU A 203 -6.24 4.37 25.51
C GLU A 203 -5.44 5.65 25.19
N HIS A 204 -5.01 5.80 23.93
CA HIS A 204 -4.22 6.93 23.43
C HIS A 204 -4.92 7.77 22.34
N ALA A 205 -6.23 7.63 22.15
CA ALA A 205 -6.98 8.44 21.19
C ALA A 205 -6.95 9.94 21.55
N GLY A 206 -6.85 10.80 20.54
CA GLY A 206 -6.77 12.25 20.66
C GLY A 206 -5.41 12.82 21.08
N GLN A 207 -4.39 11.98 21.30
CA GLN A 207 -3.06 12.42 21.71
C GLN A 207 -2.08 12.47 20.53
N SER A 208 -1.10 13.37 20.59
CA SER A 208 -0.06 13.43 19.55
C SER A 208 0.92 12.27 19.69
N LEU A 209 1.24 11.64 18.56
CA LEU A 209 2.10 10.46 18.53
C LEU A 209 3.48 10.74 19.12
N VAL A 210 4.09 11.88 18.79
CA VAL A 210 5.42 12.23 19.31
C VAL A 210 5.42 12.44 20.82
N LYS A 211 4.38 13.08 21.37
CA LYS A 211 4.26 13.26 22.81
C LYS A 211 4.09 11.92 23.54
N LEU A 212 3.38 10.96 22.93
CA LEU A 212 3.25 9.61 23.48
C LEU A 212 4.61 8.90 23.50
N LEU A 213 5.37 8.96 22.42
CA LEU A 213 6.69 8.34 22.33
C LEU A 213 7.68 8.98 23.33
N ASP A 214 7.67 10.31 23.46
CA ASP A 214 8.48 11.04 24.45
C ASP A 214 8.09 10.73 25.90
N SER A 215 6.82 10.39 26.14
CA SER A 215 6.32 9.95 27.46
C SER A 215 6.72 8.52 27.83
N GLY A 216 7.37 7.79 26.91
CA GLY A 216 7.86 6.42 27.13
C GLY A 216 6.91 5.32 26.66
N VAL A 217 5.84 5.66 25.92
CA VAL A 217 4.97 4.65 25.29
C VAL A 217 5.71 4.04 24.10
N ASN A 218 5.80 2.71 24.05
CA ASN A 218 6.42 1.99 22.94
C ASN A 218 5.45 0.94 22.37
N PHE A 219 4.90 1.21 21.20
CA PHE A 219 3.89 0.37 20.54
C PHE A 219 4.47 -0.97 20.05
N CYS A 220 5.77 -1.01 19.73
CA CYS A 220 6.44 -2.23 19.26
C CYS A 220 6.75 -3.25 20.37
N SER A 221 6.97 -2.78 21.60
CA SER A 221 7.17 -3.66 22.76
C SER A 221 5.91 -4.48 23.10
N LEU A 222 4.73 -3.92 22.84
CA LEU A 222 3.42 -4.54 23.05
C LEU A 222 3.19 -5.73 22.11
N GLN A 223 3.52 -5.58 20.83
CA GLN A 223 3.46 -6.69 19.86
C GLN A 223 4.40 -7.84 20.23
N ARG A 224 5.64 -7.52 20.66
CA ARG A 224 6.64 -8.52 21.04
C ARG A 224 6.26 -9.35 22.27
N LYS A 225 5.54 -8.76 23.23
CA LYS A 225 5.00 -9.49 24.39
C LYS A 225 3.93 -10.52 24.00
N THR A 226 3.10 -10.22 23.00
CA THR A 226 2.04 -11.16 22.58
C THR A 226 2.59 -12.39 21.85
N THR A 227 3.64 -12.22 21.04
CA THR A 227 4.28 -13.34 20.33
C THR A 227 5.11 -14.23 21.26
N ASP A 228 5.80 -13.65 22.25
CA ASP A 228 6.56 -14.40 23.25
C ASP A 228 5.63 -15.27 24.13
N VAL A 229 4.53 -14.70 24.62
CA VAL A 229 3.52 -15.45 25.40
C VAL A 229 2.86 -16.55 24.55
N ALA A 230 2.46 -16.26 23.32
CA ALA A 230 1.86 -17.25 22.43
C ALA A 230 2.84 -18.41 22.13
N MET A 231 4.10 -18.09 21.86
CA MET A 231 5.13 -19.10 21.59
C MET A 231 5.41 -19.97 22.83
N LEU A 232 5.53 -19.36 24.02
CA LEU A 232 5.68 -20.09 25.29
C LEU A 232 4.49 -21.03 25.55
N VAL A 233 3.25 -20.55 25.37
CA VAL A 233 2.05 -21.38 25.53
C VAL A 233 2.07 -22.57 24.56
N THR A 234 2.41 -22.35 23.28
CA THR A 234 2.49 -23.44 22.31
C THR A 234 3.59 -24.46 22.66
N MET A 235 4.73 -24.02 23.20
CA MET A 235 5.76 -24.92 23.69
C MET A 235 5.27 -25.75 24.88
N PHE A 236 4.63 -25.13 25.88
CA PHE A 236 4.09 -25.86 27.02
C PHE A 236 3.04 -26.89 26.61
N VAL A 237 2.15 -26.54 25.68
CA VAL A 237 1.15 -27.48 25.12
C VAL A 237 1.84 -28.64 24.40
N TRP A 238 2.85 -28.35 23.58
CA TRP A 238 3.59 -29.39 22.86
C TRP A 238 4.38 -30.32 23.80
N PHE A 239 5.09 -29.75 24.78
CA PHE A 239 5.80 -30.53 25.80
C PHE A 239 4.84 -31.40 26.60
N PHE A 240 3.69 -30.87 27.01
CA PHE A 240 2.68 -31.67 27.72
C PHE A 240 2.18 -32.83 26.84
N MET A 241 1.89 -32.57 25.57
CA MET A 241 1.46 -33.60 24.61
C MET A 241 2.51 -34.70 24.44
N VAL A 242 3.78 -34.33 24.29
CA VAL A 242 4.92 -35.26 24.16
C VAL A 242 5.12 -36.07 25.44
N ILE A 243 5.05 -35.44 26.62
CA ILE A 243 5.17 -36.13 27.92
C ILE A 243 4.04 -37.15 28.07
N VAL A 244 2.80 -36.76 27.79
CA VAL A 244 1.64 -37.67 27.83
C VAL A 244 1.82 -38.84 26.85
N TYR A 245 2.26 -38.57 25.62
CA TYR A 245 2.53 -39.60 24.62
C TYR A 245 3.61 -40.59 25.07
N VAL A 246 4.74 -40.10 25.59
CA VAL A 246 5.84 -40.94 26.08
C VAL A 246 5.39 -41.79 27.27
N VAL A 247 4.68 -41.20 28.24
CA VAL A 247 4.14 -41.94 29.40
C VAL A 247 3.17 -43.02 28.94
N TYR A 248 2.25 -42.69 28.02
CA TYR A 248 1.33 -43.65 27.43
C TYR A 248 2.07 -44.81 26.75
N TYR A 249 3.04 -44.49 25.88
CA TYR A 249 3.83 -45.47 25.15
C TYR A 249 4.62 -46.40 26.09
N VAL A 250 5.27 -45.86 27.12
CA VAL A 250 6.00 -46.66 28.13
C VAL A 250 5.04 -47.56 28.91
N ARG A 251 3.90 -47.03 29.36
CA ARG A 251 2.88 -47.82 30.08
C ARG A 251 2.35 -48.95 29.20
N GLN A 252 2.09 -48.68 27.92
CA GLN A 252 1.62 -49.66 26.97
C GLN A 252 2.65 -50.77 26.73
N ASN A 253 3.91 -50.41 26.45
CA ASN A 253 4.98 -51.38 26.27
C ASN A 253 5.23 -52.23 27.53
N GLN A 254 5.14 -51.63 28.72
CA GLN A 254 5.24 -52.41 29.96
C GLN A 254 4.07 -53.38 30.14
N ALA A 255 2.85 -52.98 29.79
CA ALA A 255 1.68 -53.86 29.87
C ALA A 255 1.77 -55.02 28.87
N GLU A 256 2.29 -54.78 27.67
CA GLU A 256 2.52 -55.81 26.66
C GLU A 256 3.62 -56.79 27.08
N ALA A 257 4.77 -56.30 27.57
CA ALA A 257 5.84 -57.14 28.10
C ALA A 257 5.37 -58.04 29.27
N ARG A 258 4.54 -57.51 30.18
CA ARG A 258 3.94 -58.30 31.27
C ARG A 258 3.07 -59.45 30.73
N ARG A 259 2.20 -59.17 29.76
CA ARG A 259 1.36 -60.19 29.12
C ARG A 259 2.17 -61.28 28.43
N HIS A 260 3.25 -60.92 27.72
CA HIS A 260 4.14 -61.91 27.09
C HIS A 260 4.84 -62.80 28.13
N LEU A 261 5.26 -62.25 29.26
CA LEU A 261 5.87 -63.04 30.34
C LEU A 261 4.88 -64.03 30.96
N GLU A 262 3.63 -63.61 31.17
CA GLU A 262 2.55 -64.48 31.65
C GLU A 262 2.23 -65.60 30.66
N TYR A 263 2.20 -65.29 29.37
CA TYR A 263 2.05 -66.29 28.31
C TYR A 263 3.18 -67.32 28.34
N LEU A 264 4.43 -66.87 28.43
CA LEU A 264 5.60 -67.78 28.51
C LEU A 264 5.55 -68.67 29.77
N LYS A 265 5.07 -68.17 30.90
CA LYS A 265 4.88 -68.96 32.13
C LYS A 265 3.77 -70.00 32.01
N SER A 266 2.77 -69.77 31.18
CA SER A 266 1.67 -70.71 30.94
C SER A 266 2.07 -71.89 30.03
N LEU A 267 3.22 -71.81 29.36
CA LEU A 267 3.72 -72.89 28.52
C LEU A 267 4.14 -74.11 29.37
N PRO A 268 3.82 -75.35 28.95
CA PRO A 268 4.21 -76.55 29.68
C PRO A 268 5.73 -76.68 29.80
N SER A 269 6.24 -76.88 31.02
CA SER A 269 7.67 -77.13 31.27
C SER A 269 8.09 -78.51 30.70
N PRO A 270 9.25 -78.63 30.02
CA PRO A 270 9.75 -79.92 29.56
C PRO A 270 10.04 -80.85 30.75
N ARG A 271 9.46 -82.07 30.73
CA ARG A 271 9.73 -83.13 31.70
C ARG A 271 11.23 -83.40 31.80
N LYS A 272 11.81 -83.27 33.00
CA LYS A 272 13.13 -83.82 33.31
C LYS A 272 13.05 -85.35 33.30
N THR A 273 13.80 -85.98 32.41
CA THR A 273 14.10 -87.42 32.47
C THR A 273 15.08 -87.69 33.61
N PRO A 274 14.80 -88.63 34.53
CA PRO A 274 15.75 -89.04 35.55
C PRO A 274 16.75 -90.03 34.93
N THR A 275 18.05 -89.74 35.03
CA THR A 275 19.10 -90.74 34.80
C THR A 275 19.90 -90.89 36.09
N GLU A 276 19.77 -92.07 36.69
CA GLU A 276 20.67 -92.67 37.68
C GLU A 276 22.12 -92.58 37.16
N THR A 277 23.16 -92.39 37.97
CA THR A 277 23.66 -93.38 38.92
C THR A 277 24.79 -92.78 39.75
N ASP A 278 24.83 -93.15 41.04
CA ASP A 278 25.98 -92.98 41.93
C ASP A 278 27.22 -93.70 41.38
N THR A 279 28.41 -93.10 41.51
CA THR A 279 29.61 -93.86 41.88
C THR A 279 30.69 -92.93 42.46
N LEU A 280 31.10 -93.26 43.67
CA LEU A 280 32.30 -92.77 44.34
C LEU A 280 33.56 -92.93 43.47
N SER A 281 34.48 -91.96 43.54
CA SER A 281 35.90 -92.28 43.78
C SER A 281 36.68 -91.05 44.27
N THR A 282 37.30 -91.24 45.43
CA THR A 282 38.38 -90.45 46.05
C THR A 282 39.64 -90.38 45.18
N GLY A 283 40.48 -89.36 45.39
CA GLY A 283 41.90 -89.43 45.02
C GLY A 283 42.64 -88.09 45.01
N PHE A 284 43.32 -87.81 46.13
CA PHE A 284 44.51 -86.97 46.36
C PHE A 284 44.64 -85.58 45.73
#